data_AF-A0A0J8UA87-F1
#
_entry.id   AF-A0A0J8UA87-F1
#
_cell.length_a   1.000
_cell.length_b   1.000
_cell.length_c   1.000
_cell.angle_alpha   90.00
_cell.angle_beta   90.00
_cell.angle_gamma   90.00
#
_symmetry.space_group_name_H-M   'P 1'
#
loop_
_entity.id
_entity.type
_entity.pdbx_description
1 polymer ?
#
loop_
_entity_poly.entity_id
_entity_poly.type
_entity_poly.pdbx_seq_one_letter_code
_entity_poly.pdbx_strand_id
1 'polypeptide(L)'
;MAALLREVDGSHSLGAAALAEELVKRGVTIEVAGSRVYAPAALRGDGTIEPVSNSFSTLDLAEQELAGLLGDDYYRDCRPFVATSVAQVWRPVEVPQVH
;
A
#
# COMPACT_ATOMS: atom_id res chain seq x y z
N MET A 1 0.17 5.26 -49.83
CA MET A 1 0.44 5.55 -48.39
C MET A 1 -0.69 4.95 -47.57
N ALA A 2 -0.42 3.82 -46.91
CA ALA A 2 -1.27 3.26 -45.86
C ALA A 2 -0.35 2.44 -44.95
N ALA A 3 0.08 3.05 -43.85
CA ALA A 3 0.85 2.34 -42.83
C ALA A 3 -0.15 1.67 -41.89
N LEU A 4 -0.13 0.34 -41.90
CA LEU A 4 -0.87 -0.54 -41.00
C LEU A 4 -0.41 -0.26 -39.56
N LEU A 5 -1.29 0.29 -38.72
CA LEU A 5 -1.12 0.26 -37.27
C LEU A 5 -1.34 -1.19 -36.84
N ARG A 6 -0.24 -1.93 -36.68
CA ARG A 6 -0.25 -3.25 -36.06
C ARG A 6 -0.64 -3.07 -34.61
N GLU A 7 -1.80 -3.61 -34.22
CA GLU A 7 -2.17 -3.85 -32.84
C GLU A 7 -1.02 -4.61 -32.17
N VAL A 8 -0.34 -3.96 -31.24
CA VAL A 8 0.64 -4.61 -30.37
C VAL A 8 -0.17 -5.24 -29.25
N ASP A 9 -0.66 -6.44 -29.53
CA ASP A 9 -1.04 -7.39 -28.50
C ASP A 9 0.23 -7.74 -27.71
N GLY A 10 0.17 -7.49 -26.41
CA GLY A 10 1.33 -7.47 -25.55
C GLY A 10 0.90 -7.17 -24.15
N SER A 11 0.26 -8.15 -23.52
CA SER A 11 0.12 -8.22 -22.08
C SER A 11 1.52 -8.13 -21.44
N HIS A 12 2.00 -6.90 -21.20
CA HIS A 12 3.20 -6.64 -20.42
C HIS A 12 2.83 -6.80 -18.95
N SER A 13 2.49 -8.02 -18.54
CA SER A 13 2.67 -8.42 -17.16
C SER A 13 4.18 -8.52 -16.92
N LEU A 14 4.84 -7.37 -16.76
CA LEU A 14 6.11 -7.32 -16.04
C LEU A 14 5.78 -7.92 -14.67
N GLY A 15 6.14 -9.19 -14.48
CA GLY A 15 6.04 -9.81 -13.16
C GLY A 15 6.75 -8.90 -12.17
N ALA A 16 6.22 -8.76 -10.95
CA ALA A 16 6.72 -7.83 -9.93
C ALA A 16 8.27 -7.86 -9.80
N ALA A 17 8.90 -9.01 -10.05
CA ALA A 17 10.35 -9.18 -10.11
C ALA A 17 11.06 -8.38 -11.22
N ALA A 18 10.53 -8.36 -12.45
CA ALA A 18 11.15 -7.63 -13.58
C ALA A 18 11.01 -6.11 -13.42
N LEU A 19 9.90 -5.65 -12.83
CA LEU A 19 9.75 -4.25 -12.43
C LEU A 19 10.71 -3.88 -11.31
N ALA A 20 10.89 -4.77 -10.32
CA ALA A 20 11.83 -4.57 -9.23
C ALA A 20 13.28 -4.46 -9.73
N GLU A 21 13.71 -5.32 -10.65
CA GLU A 21 15.03 -5.26 -11.24
C GLU A 21 15.27 -3.96 -12.02
N GLU A 22 14.29 -3.50 -12.80
CA GLU A 22 14.41 -2.26 -13.57
C GLU A 22 14.47 -1.03 -12.66
N LEU A 23 13.75 -1.04 -11.54
CA LEU A 23 13.82 0.01 -10.52
C LEU A 23 15.19 0.04 -9.83
N VAL A 24 15.71 -1.13 -9.43
CA VAL A 24 17.05 -1.24 -8.84
C VAL A 24 18.14 -0.74 -9.80
N LYS A 25 18.05 -1.10 -11.10
CA LYS A 25 18.99 -0.61 -12.13
C LYS A 25 18.97 0.91 -12.30
N ARG A 26 17.83 1.55 -12.02
CA ARG A 26 17.68 3.02 -12.04
C ARG A 26 18.15 3.69 -10.74
N GLY A 27 18.74 2.94 -9.81
CA GLY A 27 19.19 3.46 -8.51
C GLY A 27 18.04 3.63 -7.51
N VAL A 28 16.88 3.02 -7.76
CA VAL A 28 15.77 3.01 -6.79
C VAL A 28 16.03 1.89 -5.79
N THR A 29 16.32 2.25 -4.55
CA THR A 29 16.39 1.30 -3.45
C THR A 29 14.97 0.84 -3.10
N ILE A 30 14.67 -0.42 -3.37
CA ILE A 30 13.42 -1.05 -2.93
C ILE A 30 13.61 -1.46 -1.47
N GLU A 31 13.11 -0.64 -0.56
CA GLU A 31 13.10 -0.98 0.86
C GLU A 31 11.90 -1.86 1.20
N VAL A 32 12.13 -2.86 2.06
CA VAL A 32 11.04 -3.52 2.77
C VAL A 32 10.43 -2.46 3.67
N ALA A 33 9.27 -1.91 3.27
CA ALA A 33 8.56 -0.90 4.04
C ALA A 33 8.49 -1.34 5.51
N GLY A 34 8.86 -0.45 6.44
CA GLY A 34 8.72 -0.71 7.87
C GLY A 34 7.33 -1.29 8.15
N SER A 35 7.26 -2.34 9.00
CA SER A 35 6.10 -3.24 9.16
C SER A 35 4.78 -2.54 8.86
N ARG A 36 4.30 -2.67 7.61
CA ARG A 36 3.05 -2.04 7.20
C ARG A 36 1.93 -2.75 7.94
N VAL A 37 1.08 -1.97 8.58
CA VAL A 37 -0.11 -2.48 9.25
C VAL A 37 -1.36 -1.96 8.55
N TYR A 38 -2.42 -2.74 8.64
CA TYR A 38 -3.73 -2.46 8.08
C TYR A 38 -4.76 -2.55 9.19
N ALA A 39 -5.72 -1.64 9.23
CA ALA A 39 -6.80 -1.71 10.21
C ALA A 39 -8.08 -1.16 9.58
N PRO A 40 -9.26 -1.74 9.89
CA PRO A 40 -10.51 -1.02 9.71
C PRO A 40 -10.44 0.28 10.52
N ALA A 41 -10.71 1.39 9.86
CA ALA A 41 -10.67 2.73 10.42
C ALA A 41 -11.90 3.52 10.00
N ALA A 42 -12.22 4.55 10.78
CA ALA A 42 -13.29 5.48 10.46
C ALA A 42 -12.78 6.91 10.53
N LEU A 43 -13.40 7.79 9.75
CA LEU A 43 -13.16 9.23 9.82
C LEU A 43 -13.95 9.79 11.01
N ARG A 44 -13.25 10.37 11.97
CA ARG A 44 -13.86 11.10 13.09
C ARG A 44 -14.40 12.45 12.64
N GLY A 45 -15.28 13.03 13.45
CA GLY A 45 -15.88 14.34 13.18
C GLY A 45 -14.88 15.49 13.10
N ASP A 46 -13.67 15.32 13.63
CA ASP A 46 -12.55 16.28 13.54
C ASP A 46 -11.67 16.06 12.29
N GLY A 47 -12.01 15.11 11.42
CA GLY A 47 -11.25 14.76 10.23
C GLY A 47 -10.07 13.83 10.46
N THR A 48 -9.87 13.33 11.68
CA THR A 48 -8.83 12.34 11.97
C THR A 48 -9.29 10.93 11.55
N ILE A 49 -8.34 10.14 11.02
CA ILE A 49 -8.58 8.73 10.72
C ILE A 49 -8.10 7.92 11.92
N GLU A 50 -9.02 7.23 12.58
CA GLU A 50 -8.70 6.37 13.73
C GLU A 50 -9.08 4.91 13.46
N PRO A 51 -8.24 3.95 13.88
CA PRO A 51 -8.59 2.54 13.82
C PRO A 51 -9.79 2.25 14.72
N VAL A 52 -10.79 1.55 14.16
CA VAL A 52 -11.99 1.10 14.90
C VAL A 52 -11.84 -0.33 15.43
N SER A 53 -10.85 -1.08 14.95
CA SER A 53 -10.51 -2.43 15.41
C SER A 53 -8.99 -2.62 15.44
N ASN A 54 -8.55 -3.85 15.70
CA ASN A 54 -7.16 -4.27 15.73
C ASN A 54 -6.43 -4.00 14.41
N SER A 55 -5.11 -3.88 14.50
CA SER A 55 -4.22 -3.81 13.34
C SER A 55 -3.74 -5.19 12.92
N PHE A 56 -3.64 -5.40 11.61
CA PHE A 56 -3.25 -6.64 10.94
C PHE A 56 -2.03 -6.42 10.05
N SER A 57 -1.26 -7.48 9.81
CA SER A 57 -0.08 -7.44 8.94
C SER A 57 -0.40 -7.59 7.45
N THR A 58 -1.62 -7.98 7.10
CA THR A 58 -2.07 -8.17 5.71
C THR A 58 -3.38 -7.44 5.43
N LEU A 59 -3.58 -7.05 4.17
CA LEU A 59 -4.80 -6.40 3.71
C LEU A 59 -6.01 -7.34 3.83
N ASP A 60 -5.88 -8.59 3.40
CA ASP A 60 -6.96 -9.59 3.40
C ASP A 60 -7.58 -9.80 4.80
N LEU A 61 -6.75 -9.81 5.85
CA LEU A 61 -7.24 -9.94 7.23
C LEU A 61 -8.02 -8.70 7.67
N ALA A 62 -7.56 -7.50 7.29
CA ALA A 62 -8.26 -6.26 7.59
C ALA A 62 -9.57 -6.13 6.80
N GLU A 63 -9.64 -6.63 5.56
CA GLU A 63 -10.86 -6.67 4.76
C GLU A 63 -11.87 -7.68 5.31
N GLN A 64 -11.40 -8.85 5.75
CA GLN A 64 -12.25 -9.85 6.42
C GLN A 64 -12.86 -9.28 7.70
N GLU A 65 -12.05 -8.58 8.52
CA GLU A 65 -12.53 -7.90 9.72
C GLU A 65 -13.54 -6.80 9.38
N LEU A 66 -13.24 -5.97 8.36
CA LEU A 66 -14.15 -4.92 7.90
C LEU A 66 -15.51 -5.49 7.47
N ALA A 67 -15.52 -6.62 6.76
CA ALA A 67 -16.76 -7.29 6.38
C ALA A 67 -17.59 -7.73 7.60
N GLY A 68 -16.93 -8.19 8.67
CA GLY A 68 -17.56 -8.48 9.95
C GLY A 68 -18.17 -7.23 10.60
N LEU A 69 -17.40 -6.13 10.65
CA LEU A 69 -17.86 -4.86 11.22
C LEU A 69 -19.06 -4.28 10.46
N LEU A 70 -19.07 -4.33 9.13
CA LEU A 70 -20.20 -3.85 8.33
C LEU A 70 -21.50 -4.65 8.53
N GLY A 71 -21.40 -5.84 9.12
CA GLY A 71 -22.53 -6.64 9.57
C GLY A 71 -23.23 -6.07 10.82
N ASP A 72 -22.53 -5.26 11.62
CA ASP A 72 -23.05 -4.59 12.80
C ASP A 72 -23.53 -3.17 12.44
N ASP A 73 -24.77 -2.85 12.79
CA ASP A 73 -25.40 -1.58 12.46
C ASP A 73 -24.65 -0.37 13.06
N TYR A 74 -24.05 -0.53 14.25
CA TYR A 74 -23.26 0.53 14.88
C TYR A 74 -22.05 0.94 14.03
N TYR A 75 -21.34 -0.05 13.50
CA TYR A 75 -20.17 0.21 12.67
C TYR A 75 -20.58 0.61 11.24
N ARG A 76 -21.70 0.11 10.72
CA ARG A 76 -22.21 0.53 9.40
C ARG A 76 -22.43 2.04 9.32
N ASP A 77 -22.97 2.65 10.38
CA ASP A 77 -23.20 4.10 10.46
C ASP A 77 -21.89 4.90 10.49
N CYS A 78 -20.83 4.32 11.07
CA CYS A 78 -19.49 4.91 11.10
C CYS A 78 -18.75 4.86 9.75
N ARG A 79 -19.30 4.18 8.73
CA ARG A 79 -18.70 4.00 7.39
C ARG A 79 -17.21 3.62 7.42
N PRO A 80 -16.82 2.52 8.08
CA PRO A 80 -15.44 2.11 8.19
C PRO A 80 -14.87 1.71 6.82
N PHE A 81 -13.56 1.91 6.67
CA PHE A 81 -12.77 1.54 5.50
C PHE A 81 -11.43 0.99 5.95
N VAL A 82 -10.72 0.24 5.10
CA VAL A 82 -9.36 -0.22 5.45
C VAL A 82 -8.38 0.94 5.31
N ALA A 83 -7.72 1.31 6.41
CA ALA A 83 -6.59 2.22 6.42
C ALA A 83 -5.27 1.46 6.59
N THR A 84 -4.16 2.09 6.21
CA THR A 84 -2.82 1.56 6.40
C THR A 84 -1.92 2.57 7.10
N SER A 85 -0.98 2.07 7.91
CA SER A 85 0.09 2.86 8.51
C SER A 85 1.42 2.16 8.29
N VAL A 86 2.47 2.97 8.06
CA VAL A 86 3.85 2.52 7.96
C VAL A 86 4.67 3.20 9.05
N ALA A 87 5.41 2.41 9.83
CA ALA A 87 6.33 2.98 10.81
C ALA A 87 7.47 3.71 10.07
N GLN A 88 7.60 5.01 10.30
CA GLN A 88 8.71 5.80 9.78
C GLN A 88 10.01 5.34 10.45
N VAL A 89 10.94 4.81 9.64
CA VAL A 89 12.24 4.37 10.13
C VAL A 89 13.28 5.45 9.81
N TRP A 90 13.90 6.03 10.85
CA TRP A 90 14.99 7.00 10.68
C TRP A 90 16.30 6.28 10.36
N ARG A 91 17.06 6.80 9.39
CA ARG A 91 18.35 6.26 8.97
C ARG A 91 19.42 7.36 8.96
N PRO A 92 20.67 7.02 9.29
CA PRO A 92 21.79 7.94 9.11
C PRO A 92 22.00 8.19 7.61
N VAL A 93 22.24 9.45 7.24
CA VAL A 93 22.70 9.79 5.89
C VAL A 93 24.16 9.36 5.79
N GLU A 94 24.50 8.46 4.87
CA GLU A 94 25.90 8.16 4.57
C GLU A 94 26.58 9.44 4.10
N VAL A 95 27.45 9.99 4.94
CA VAL A 95 28.28 11.13 4.56
C VAL A 95 29.39 10.53 3.69
N PRO A 96 29.53 10.93 2.41
CA PRO A 96 30.63 10.46 1.60
C PRO A 96 31.93 10.79 2.31
N GLN A 97 32.74 9.76 2.59
CA GLN A 97 34.08 9.95 3.13
C GLN A 97 34.89 10.70 2.08
N VAL A 98 35.08 12.01 2.32
CA VAL A 98 36.01 12.82 1.55
C VAL A 98 37.40 12.37 1.98
N HIS A 99 38.06 11.60 1.10
CA HIS A 99 39.49 11.27 1.20
C HIS A 99 40.36 12.48 0.90
#